data_AF-A0A4W5M9B5-F1
#
_entry.id   AF-A0A4W5M9B5-F1
#
_cell.length_a   1.000
_cell.length_b   1.000
_cell.length_c   1.000
_cell.angle_alpha   90.00
_cell.angle_beta   90.00
_cell.angle_gamma   90.00
#
_symmetry.space_group_name_H-M   'P 1'
#
loop_
_entity.id
_entity.type
_entity.pdbx_description
1 polymer ?
#
loop_
_entity_poly.entity_id
_entity_poly.type
_entity_poly.pdbx_seq_one_letter_code
_entity_poly.pdbx_strand_id
1 'polypeptide(L)'
;MIRRQKTTIFTDASDSTTVYELKRIVEGILKREDDQLLEDSKTLGDCGFTNQTARPQAPGTVGLAFRMDEMFEQLQVEAFSSPPELPDVMKPQDSGSTAKEQTVQ
;
A
#
# COMPACT_ATOMS: atom_id res chain seq x y z
N MET A 1 4.01 2.11 -3.48
CA MET A 1 3.55 0.83 -4.03
C MET A 1 2.48 1.08 -5.08
N ILE A 2 2.55 0.36 -6.20
CA ILE A 2 1.56 0.43 -7.29
C ILE A 2 0.75 -0.88 -7.30
N ARG A 3 -0.58 -0.81 -7.32
CA ARG A 3 -1.47 -1.97 -7.14
C ARG A 3 -2.54 -2.07 -8.22
N ARG A 4 -2.76 -3.28 -8.73
CA ARG A 4 -3.82 -3.65 -9.68
C ARG A 4 -4.17 -5.13 -9.51
N GLN A 5 -5.45 -5.45 -9.32
CA GLN A 5 -5.93 -6.82 -9.06
C GLN A 5 -5.08 -7.46 -7.94
N LYS A 6 -4.41 -8.59 -8.22
CA LYS A 6 -3.47 -9.28 -7.31
C LYS A 6 -2.02 -8.80 -7.42
N THR A 7 -1.70 -7.91 -8.37
CA THR A 7 -0.36 -7.41 -8.61
C THR A 7 -0.03 -6.24 -7.69
N THR A 8 1.14 -6.29 -7.05
CA THR A 8 1.70 -5.19 -6.27
C THR A 8 3.17 -4.99 -6.66
N ILE A 9 3.53 -3.77 -7.05
CA ILE A 9 4.90 -3.37 -7.41
C ILE A 9 5.44 -2.46 -6.30
N PHE A 10 6.60 -2.82 -5.75
CA PHE A 10 7.39 -1.97 -4.88
C PHE A 10 8.49 -1.30 -5.69
N THR A 11 8.47 0.02 -5.70
CA THR A 11 9.44 0.88 -6.37
C THR A 11 9.43 2.22 -5.64
N ASP A 12 10.57 2.91 -5.66
CA ASP A 12 10.74 4.27 -5.19
C ASP A 12 10.82 5.25 -6.36
N ALA A 13 10.48 6.50 -6.08
CA ALA A 13 10.61 7.64 -6.98
C ALA A 13 10.74 8.91 -6.12
N SER A 14 11.35 9.96 -6.67
CA SER A 14 11.41 11.26 -6.01
C SER A 14 10.00 11.86 -5.91
N ASP A 15 9.74 12.69 -4.90
CA ASP A 15 8.48 13.46 -4.85
C ASP A 15 8.40 14.48 -6.00
N SER A 16 9.52 14.89 -6.57
CA SER A 16 9.62 15.69 -7.80
C SER A 16 9.39 14.90 -9.09
N THR A 17 9.35 13.57 -9.05
CA THR A 17 9.07 12.74 -10.22
C THR A 17 7.64 13.00 -10.69
N THR A 18 7.44 13.08 -11.99
CA THR A 18 6.12 13.30 -12.59
C THR A 18 5.31 12.01 -12.65
N VAL A 19 3.98 12.15 -12.74
CA VAL A 19 3.08 11.01 -13.00
C VAL A 19 3.46 10.32 -14.32
N TYR A 20 3.84 11.08 -15.34
CA TYR A 20 4.31 10.53 -16.61
C TYR A 20 5.54 9.61 -16.46
N GLU A 21 6.55 10.05 -15.71
CA GLU A 21 7.75 9.24 -15.45
C GLU A 21 7.41 7.98 -14.65
N LEU A 22 6.47 8.07 -13.69
CA LEU A 22 5.97 6.89 -12.98
C LEU A 22 5.29 5.91 -13.93
N LYS A 23 4.48 6.39 -14.90
CA LYS A 23 3.87 5.55 -15.94
C LYS A 23 4.93 4.83 -16.78
N ARG A 24 6.04 5.48 -17.12
CA ARG A 24 7.17 4.84 -17.84
C ARG A 24 7.84 3.73 -17.03
N ILE A 25 7.96 3.88 -15.70
CA ILE A 25 8.43 2.81 -14.81
C ILE A 25 7.46 1.62 -14.87
N VAL A 26 6.16 1.88 -14.75
CA VAL A 26 5.11 0.84 -14.83
C VAL A 26 5.13 0.12 -16.18
N GLU A 27 5.21 0.87 -17.28
CA GLU A 27 5.31 0.34 -18.64
C GLU A 27 6.57 -0.53 -18.80
N GLY A 28 7.70 -0.08 -18.27
CA GLY A 28 8.95 -0.84 -18.26
C GLY A 28 8.82 -2.22 -17.60
N ILE A 29 8.01 -2.33 -16.55
CA ILE A 29 7.77 -3.56 -15.77
C ILE A 29 6.68 -4.43 -16.39
N LEU A 30 5.53 -3.84 -16.72
CA LEU A 30 4.33 -4.56 -17.15
C LEU A 30 4.18 -4.68 -18.67
N LYS A 31 5.05 -4.01 -19.44
CA LYS A 31 5.06 -3.97 -20.91
C LYS A 31 3.71 -3.56 -21.51
N ARG A 32 2.98 -2.66 -20.83
CA ARG A 32 1.69 -2.13 -21.26
C ARG A 32 1.63 -0.63 -21.04
N GLU A 33 1.06 0.07 -22.00
CA GLU A 33 0.82 1.51 -21.92
C GLU A 33 -0.35 1.81 -20.97
N ASP A 34 -0.22 2.92 -20.26
CA ASP A 34 -1.15 3.41 -19.25
C ASP A 34 -1.65 4.79 -19.67
N ASP A 35 -2.96 5.00 -19.60
CA ASP A 35 -3.60 6.29 -19.86
C ASP A 35 -4.39 6.78 -18.63
N GLN A 36 -3.80 6.81 -17.44
CA GLN A 36 -4.55 7.19 -16.22
C GLN A 36 -5.07 8.66 -16.15
N LEU A 37 -6.06 8.84 -15.26
CA LEU A 37 -6.71 10.05 -14.72
C LEU A 37 -5.79 11.06 -13.99
N LEU A 38 -4.64 10.61 -13.46
CA LEU A 38 -3.68 11.53 -12.88
C LEU A 38 -3.01 12.31 -14.01
N GLU A 39 -3.05 13.63 -13.89
CA GLU A 39 -2.51 14.54 -14.88
C GLU A 39 -1.00 14.35 -14.99
N ASP A 40 -0.53 13.98 -16.18
CA ASP A 40 0.85 13.58 -16.46
C ASP A 40 1.91 14.58 -15.97
N SER A 41 1.56 15.86 -15.99
CA SER A 41 2.43 16.96 -15.60
C SER A 41 2.57 17.15 -14.08
N LYS A 42 1.69 16.56 -13.27
CA LYS A 42 1.79 16.68 -11.80
C LYS A 42 2.95 15.85 -11.28
N THR A 43 3.60 16.37 -10.25
CA THR A 43 4.59 15.61 -9.49
C THR A 43 3.92 14.66 -8.51
N LEU A 44 4.63 13.63 -8.07
CA LEU A 44 4.15 12.73 -7.03
C LEU A 44 3.89 13.48 -5.72
N GLY A 45 4.68 14.52 -5.43
CA GLY A 45 4.47 15.46 -4.33
C GLY A 45 3.14 16.21 -4.43
N ASP A 46 2.80 16.73 -5.62
CA ASP A 46 1.51 17.38 -5.89
C ASP A 46 0.32 16.41 -5.72
N CYS A 47 0.56 15.11 -5.95
CA CYS A 47 -0.40 14.03 -5.70
C CYS A 47 -0.42 13.56 -4.23
N GLY A 48 0.38 14.15 -3.34
CA GLY A 48 0.42 13.84 -1.90
C GLY A 48 1.40 12.74 -1.49
N PHE A 49 2.23 12.25 -2.41
CA PHE A 49 3.29 11.28 -2.12
C PHE A 49 4.59 12.03 -1.77
N THR A 50 4.89 12.07 -0.47
CA THR A 50 6.06 12.77 0.08
C THR A 50 6.87 11.82 0.96
N ASN A 51 8.07 12.24 1.37
CA ASN A 51 8.88 11.51 2.35
C ASN A 51 8.17 11.28 3.70
N GLN A 52 7.15 12.07 4.03
CA GLN A 52 6.39 11.90 5.28
C GLN A 52 5.24 10.90 5.14
N THR A 53 4.62 10.82 3.96
CA THR A 53 3.39 10.06 3.68
C THR A 53 3.64 8.73 2.96
N ALA A 54 4.78 8.55 2.30
CA ALA A 54 5.15 7.35 1.56
C ALA A 54 6.52 6.79 2.00
N ARG A 55 6.62 6.38 3.26
CA ARG A 55 7.88 5.90 3.87
C ARG A 55 8.20 4.47 3.43
N PRO A 56 9.47 4.01 3.46
CA PRO A 56 9.82 2.63 3.10
C PRO A 56 9.06 1.56 3.89
N GLN A 57 8.84 1.76 5.19
CA GLN A 57 8.08 0.85 6.05
C GLN A 57 6.56 1.00 5.95
N ALA A 58 6.09 2.09 5.34
CA ALA A 58 4.66 2.39 5.15
C ALA A 58 4.47 3.11 3.80
N PRO A 59 4.57 2.39 2.67
CA PRO A 59 4.58 3.01 1.35
C PRO A 59 3.20 3.60 0.98
N GLY A 60 3.20 4.74 0.28
CA GLY A 60 1.99 5.28 -0.34
C GLY A 60 1.45 4.32 -1.41
N THR A 61 0.13 4.32 -1.61
CA THR A 61 -0.53 3.40 -2.58
C THR A 61 -1.00 4.15 -3.81
N VAL A 62 -0.57 3.69 -4.98
CA VAL A 62 -1.07 4.12 -6.29
C VAL A 62 -1.93 2.99 -6.87
N GLY A 63 -3.17 3.29 -7.21
CA GLY A 63 -4.03 2.35 -7.95
C GLY A 63 -3.73 2.42 -9.44
N LEU A 64 -3.66 1.27 -10.11
CA LEU A 64 -3.42 1.15 -11.54
C LEU A 64 -4.60 0.45 -12.22
N ALA A 65 -5.07 1.02 -13.33
CA ALA A 65 -6.09 0.45 -14.20
C ALA A 65 -5.70 0.68 -15.66
N PHE A 66 -5.72 -0.36 -16.48
CA PHE A 66 -5.37 -0.25 -17.89
C PHE A 66 -6.55 0.20 -18.75
N ARG A 67 -6.23 0.88 -19.85
CA ARG A 67 -7.19 1.04 -20.94
C ARG A 67 -7.35 -0.29 -21.67
N MET A 68 -8.60 -0.71 -21.86
CA MET A 68 -9.00 -1.80 -22.75
C MET A 68 -9.84 -1.21 -23.88
N ASP A 69 -9.34 -1.34 -25.11
CA ASP A 69 -9.91 -0.68 -26.28
C ASP A 69 -10.07 0.84 -26.06
N GLU A 70 -11.32 1.32 -26.03
CA GLU A 70 -11.69 2.74 -25.88
C GLU A 70 -12.03 3.12 -24.43
N MET A 71 -12.02 2.18 -23.48
CA MET A 71 -12.47 2.39 -22.10
C MET A 71 -11.45 1.93 -21.07
N PHE A 72 -11.42 2.57 -19.91
CA PHE A 72 -10.66 2.04 -18.78
C PHE A 72 -11.36 0.86 -18.14
N GLU A 73 -10.59 -0.14 -17.75
CA GLU A 73 -11.09 -1.13 -16.81
C GLU A 73 -11.41 -0.45 -15.47
N GLN A 74 -12.34 -1.04 -14.72
CA GLN A 74 -12.61 -0.56 -13.37
C GLN A 74 -11.35 -0.73 -12.49
N LEU A 75 -11.00 0.30 -11.73
CA LEU A 75 -9.95 0.19 -10.73
C LEU A 75 -10.32 -0.89 -9.71
N GLN A 76 -9.59 -2.00 -9.77
CA GLN A 76 -9.77 -3.13 -8.88
C GLN A 76 -8.46 -3.41 -8.16
N VAL A 77 -8.49 -3.43 -6.83
CA VAL A 77 -7.35 -3.78 -5.98
C VAL A 77 -7.81 -4.84 -5.00
N GLU A 78 -7.26 -6.05 -5.09
CA GLU A 78 -7.62 -7.11 -4.15
C GLU A 78 -7.01 -6.86 -2.77
N ALA A 79 -7.78 -7.12 -1.72
CA ALA A 79 -7.26 -7.05 -0.36
C ALA A 79 -6.20 -8.14 -0.15
N PHE A 80 -5.17 -7.83 0.64
CA PHE A 80 -4.29 -8.88 1.17
C PHE A 80 -5.06 -9.77 2.14
N SER A 81 -4.51 -10.95 2.43
CA SER A 81 -5.07 -11.85 3.43
C SER A 81 -5.11 -11.20 4.82
N SER A 82 -6.15 -11.50 5.59
CA SER A 82 -6.21 -11.15 7.01
C SER A 82 -5.25 -12.03 7.83
N PRO A 83 -4.61 -11.48 8.87
CA PRO A 83 -3.82 -12.29 9.80
C PRO A 83 -4.72 -13.30 10.55
N PRO A 84 -4.15 -14.43 11.04
CA PRO A 84 -4.88 -15.35 11.90
C PRO A 84 -5.20 -14.72 13.27
N GLU A 85 -6.05 -15.39 14.06
CA GLU A 85 -6.28 -14.99 15.44
C GLU A 85 -4.96 -15.01 16.24
N LEU A 86 -4.77 -13.99 17.08
CA LEU A 86 -3.60 -13.89 17.93
C LEU A 86 -3.62 -15.04 18.97
N PRO A 87 -2.53 -15.83 19.12
CA PRO A 87 -2.46 -16.86 20.15
C PRO A 87 -2.66 -16.30 21.56
N ASP A 88 -3.24 -17.08 22.47
CA ASP A 88 -3.54 -16.62 23.84
C ASP A 88 -2.29 -16.15 24.60
N VAL A 89 -1.13 -16.76 24.35
CA VAL A 89 0.16 -16.36 24.94
C VAL A 89 0.67 -14.99 24.45
N MET A 90 0.14 -14.48 23.34
CA MET A 90 0.48 -13.18 22.77
C MET A 90 -0.59 -12.11 23.07
N LYS A 91 -1.77 -12.50 23.59
CA LYS A 91 -2.79 -11.56 24.04
C LYS A 91 -2.27 -10.84 25.31
N PRO A 92 -2.56 -9.55 25.50
CA PRO A 92 -2.21 -8.86 26.74
C PRO A 92 -2.72 -9.63 27.94
N GLN A 93 -1.85 -9.97 28.89
CA GLN A 93 -2.32 -10.55 30.14
C GLN A 93 -2.94 -9.44 30.96
N ASP A 94 -4.22 -9.58 31.33
CA ASP A 94 -4.84 -8.69 32.30
C ASP A 94 -3.95 -8.67 33.54
N SER A 95 -3.28 -7.54 33.76
CA SER A 95 -2.41 -7.30 34.91
C SER A 95 -3.30 -7.07 36.13
N GLY A 96 -4.00 -8.12 36.54
CA GLY A 96 -5.06 -8.11 37.53
C GLY A 96 -5.04 -9.30 38.47
N SER A 97 -3.89 -9.97 38.64
CA SER A 97 -3.69 -10.96 39.70
C SER A 97 -2.70 -10.45 40.74
N THR A 98 -3.07 -9.34 41.39
CA THR A 98 -2.58 -9.04 42.74
C THR A 98 -3.57 -9.63 43.76
N ALA A 99 -3.01 -10.42 44.67
CA ALA A 99 -3.58 -10.88 45.95
C ALA A 99 -4.71 -11.92 45.92
N LYS A 100 -4.34 -13.20 46.09
CA LYS A 100 -4.84 -14.19 47.10
C LYS A 100 -3.82 -15.34 47.12
N GLU A 101 -3.38 -15.99 48.19
CA GLU A 101 -3.51 -15.91 49.64
C GLU A 101 -2.47 -16.92 50.16
N GLN A 102 -1.38 -16.46 50.81
CA GLN A 102 -0.53 -17.33 51.62
C GLN A 102 -0.98 -17.22 53.07
N THR A 103 -1.80 -18.17 53.51
CA THR A 103 -1.83 -18.57 54.91
C THR A 103 -1.39 -20.03 54.97
N VAL A 104 -0.13 -20.26 55.32
CA VAL A 104 0.39 -21.58 55.70
C VAL A 104 0.25 -21.64 57.21
N GLN A 105 -0.61 -22.54 57.71
CA GLN A 105 -0.57 -23.01 59.10
C GLN A 105 0.50 -24.09 59.24
#